data_AF-A0A0G4LZB1-F1
#
_entry.id   AF-A0A0G4LZB1-F1
#
_cell.length_a   1.000
_cell.length_b   1.000
_cell.length_c   1.000
_cell.angle_alpha   90.00
_cell.angle_beta   90.00
_cell.angle_gamma   90.00
#
_symmetry.space_group_name_H-M   'P 1'
#
loop_
_entity.id
_entity.type
_entity.pdbx_description
1 polymer ?
#
loop_
_entity_poly.entity_id
_entity_poly.type
_entity_poly.pdbx_seq_one_letter_code
_entity_poly.pdbx_strand_id
1 'polypeptide(L)'
;MSAAEKIELLEKSQGWKEGDFDQVLQYIRTALLRHGSSLIYTTPNVPSPLPSLIHSSLGITSLLKRQPLKHNVIDRDKILVPPNWDSWGKIRVLRDGFDVEATSLGWSHDLQSNFTSPSMTTDGLAVLAKAKTEGSYDGEAWTSAVAPYEDWIRDLSSTADALALGGQDVAATSSVEVKSQDTQDFLGASLSTLEAFKIKAEQKSASSDAARASTTASSNARASTVRRADDGATDGKVSEHIGPVQFNMGGIQVDADDMVQRLKDRQAYGTPDPTTSPPDS
;
A
#
# COMPACT_ATOMS: atom_id res chain seq x y z
N MET A 1 6.99 17.98 10.64
CA MET A 1 6.56 18.22 9.25
C MET A 1 5.49 19.30 9.25
N SER A 2 5.74 20.40 8.57
CA SER A 2 4.83 21.55 8.51
C SER A 2 3.58 21.30 7.66
N ALA A 3 2.53 22.11 7.85
CA ALA A 3 1.37 22.06 6.96
C ALA A 3 1.78 22.33 5.50
N ALA A 4 2.69 23.30 5.29
CA ALA A 4 3.25 23.60 3.98
C ALA A 4 4.04 22.41 3.39
N GLU A 5 4.93 21.78 4.17
CA GLU A 5 5.68 20.59 3.74
C GLU A 5 4.76 19.41 3.39
N LYS A 6 3.66 19.23 4.13
CA LYS A 6 2.68 18.17 3.84
C LYS A 6 1.92 18.45 2.55
N ILE A 7 1.52 19.71 2.31
CA ILE A 7 0.88 20.12 1.05
C ILE A 7 1.82 19.84 -0.12
N GLU A 8 3.08 20.28 -0.03
CA GLU A 8 4.08 20.04 -1.07
C GLU A 8 4.35 18.54 -1.28
N LEU A 9 4.37 17.75 -0.20
CA LEU A 9 4.49 16.30 -0.28
C LEU A 9 3.31 15.70 -1.06
N LEU A 10 2.07 16.06 -0.72
CA LEU A 10 0.86 15.54 -1.37
C LEU A 10 0.80 15.91 -2.86
N GLU A 11 1.24 17.10 -3.24
CA GLU A 11 1.34 17.48 -4.65
C GLU A 11 2.35 16.64 -5.41
N LYS A 12 3.53 16.41 -4.81
CA LYS A 12 4.64 15.71 -5.48
C LYS A 12 4.46 14.19 -5.50
N SER A 13 4.00 13.60 -4.40
CA SER A 13 3.89 12.14 -4.26
C SER A 13 2.52 11.63 -4.68
N GLN A 14 1.47 12.39 -4.42
CA GLN A 14 0.09 11.97 -4.64
C GLN A 14 -0.64 12.73 -5.75
N GLY A 15 0.05 13.63 -6.47
CA GLY A 15 -0.54 14.36 -7.60
C GLY A 15 -1.72 15.25 -7.22
N TRP A 16 -1.83 15.63 -5.93
CA TRP A 16 -2.88 16.52 -5.47
C TRP A 16 -2.81 17.86 -6.20
N LYS A 17 -3.96 18.37 -6.60
CA LYS A 17 -4.12 19.66 -7.25
C LYS A 17 -4.68 20.68 -6.28
N GLU A 18 -4.58 21.94 -6.66
CA GLU A 18 -5.26 23.03 -5.93
C GLU A 18 -6.76 22.77 -5.76
N GLY A 19 -7.39 22.09 -6.73
CA GLY A 19 -8.78 21.64 -6.65
C GLY A 19 -9.09 20.78 -5.44
N ASP A 20 -8.19 19.87 -5.12
CA ASP A 20 -8.38 18.91 -4.04
C ASP A 20 -8.23 19.62 -2.68
N PHE A 21 -7.28 20.54 -2.55
CA PHE A 21 -7.15 21.33 -1.33
C PHE A 21 -8.34 22.26 -1.08
N ASP A 22 -8.86 22.90 -2.14
CA ASP A 22 -10.07 23.72 -2.05
C ASP A 22 -11.29 22.90 -1.66
N GLN A 23 -11.42 21.69 -2.20
CA GLN A 23 -12.51 20.77 -1.88
C GLN A 23 -12.44 20.31 -0.41
N VAL A 24 -11.26 19.92 0.08
CA VAL A 24 -11.03 19.63 1.51
C VAL A 24 -11.41 20.84 2.37
N LEU A 25 -10.97 22.03 1.98
CA LEU A 25 -11.26 23.26 2.70
C LEU A 25 -12.77 23.55 2.75
N GLN A 26 -13.50 23.30 1.66
CA GLN A 26 -14.96 23.43 1.60
C GLN A 26 -15.68 22.47 2.55
N TYR A 27 -15.25 21.20 2.60
CA TYR A 27 -15.81 20.21 3.54
C TYR A 27 -15.60 20.63 5.00
N ILE A 28 -14.36 20.94 5.39
CA ILE A 28 -14.02 21.31 6.77
C ILE A 28 -14.74 22.60 7.18
N ARG A 29 -14.76 23.63 6.32
CA ARG A 29 -15.49 24.88 6.59
C ARG A 29 -16.98 24.66 6.79
N THR A 30 -17.59 23.77 6.00
CA THR A 30 -19.02 23.44 6.11
C THR A 30 -19.34 22.77 7.45
N ALA A 31 -18.52 21.80 7.87
CA ALA A 31 -18.68 21.12 9.15
C ALA A 31 -18.49 22.10 10.34
N LEU A 32 -17.47 22.95 10.29
CA LEU A 32 -17.13 23.89 11.37
C LEU A 32 -18.10 25.08 11.48
N LEU A 33 -18.69 25.52 10.36
CA LEU A 33 -19.65 26.63 10.35
C LEU A 33 -20.83 26.37 11.28
N ARG A 34 -21.28 25.11 11.38
CA ARG A 34 -22.39 24.71 12.26
C ARG A 34 -22.07 24.83 13.74
N HIS A 35 -20.79 24.72 14.07
CA HIS A 35 -20.29 24.83 15.44
C HIS A 35 -19.85 26.25 15.81
N GLY A 36 -19.94 27.21 14.87
CA GLY A 36 -19.38 28.56 15.05
C GLY A 36 -17.87 28.54 15.29
N SER A 37 -17.19 27.47 14.87
CA SER A 37 -15.78 27.24 15.14
C SER A 37 -14.88 28.01 14.18
N SER A 38 -13.62 28.16 14.57
CA SER A 38 -12.56 28.70 13.71
C SER A 38 -11.73 27.59 13.07
N LEU A 39 -11.06 27.91 11.96
CA LEU A 39 -10.09 27.04 11.29
C LEU A 39 -8.78 27.80 11.10
N ILE A 40 -7.66 27.16 11.38
CA ILE A 40 -6.33 27.72 11.12
C ILE A 40 -5.34 26.62 10.74
N TYR A 41 -4.56 26.86 9.69
CA TYR A 41 -3.40 26.02 9.37
C TYR A 41 -2.14 26.64 9.96
N THR A 42 -1.28 25.80 10.53
CA THR A 42 -0.04 26.25 11.16
C THR A 42 1.14 25.40 10.71
N THR A 43 2.27 26.07 10.59
CA THR A 43 3.55 25.46 10.25
C THR A 43 4.48 25.65 11.44
N PRO A 44 5.15 24.59 11.93
CA PRO A 44 6.17 24.72 12.97
C PRO A 44 7.19 25.78 12.58
N ASN A 45 7.62 26.57 13.57
CA ASN A 45 8.62 27.64 13.41
C ASN A 45 8.24 28.80 12.49
N VAL A 46 6.99 28.85 11.97
CA VAL A 46 6.49 30.01 11.21
C VAL A 46 5.51 30.82 12.07
N PRO A 47 5.74 32.14 12.24
CA PRO A 47 4.81 33.00 12.94
C PRO A 47 3.41 32.96 12.30
N SER A 48 2.40 32.70 13.12
CA SER A 48 1.01 32.61 12.68
C SER A 48 0.10 33.48 13.56
N PRO A 49 -1.09 33.87 13.08
CA PRO A 49 -2.07 34.60 13.88
C PRO A 49 -2.71 33.75 14.99
N LEU A 50 -2.25 32.50 15.20
CA LEU A 50 -2.76 31.56 16.20
C LEU A 50 -2.92 32.20 17.59
N PRO A 51 -1.93 32.91 18.18
CA PRO A 51 -2.11 33.49 19.51
C PRO A 51 -3.23 34.53 19.54
N SER A 52 -3.34 35.34 18.48
CA SER A 52 -4.39 36.37 18.39
C SER A 52 -5.77 35.74 18.24
N LEU A 53 -5.88 34.65 17.49
CA LEU A 53 -7.12 33.89 17.33
C LEU A 53 -7.55 33.29 18.68
N ILE A 54 -6.65 32.61 19.38
CA ILE A 54 -6.95 31.96 20.67
C ILE A 54 -7.29 33.00 21.74
N HIS A 55 -6.55 34.11 21.81
CA HIS A 55 -6.88 35.20 22.74
C HIS A 55 -8.28 35.75 22.47
N SER A 56 -8.64 35.97 21.20
CA SER A 56 -9.98 36.42 20.84
C SER A 56 -11.06 35.41 21.20
N SER A 57 -10.82 34.11 20.96
CA SER A 57 -11.78 33.04 21.30
C SER A 57 -11.97 32.87 22.81
N LEU A 58 -10.94 33.14 23.61
CA LEU A 58 -10.99 33.10 25.07
C LEU A 58 -11.50 34.42 25.70
N GLY A 59 -11.87 35.41 24.88
CA GLY A 59 -12.32 36.73 25.37
C GLY A 59 -11.19 37.59 25.94
N ILE A 60 -9.93 37.25 25.69
CA ILE A 60 -8.76 38.01 26.12
C ILE A 60 -8.56 39.19 25.15
N THR A 61 -9.06 40.35 25.53
CA THR A 61 -8.90 41.57 24.73
C THR A 61 -7.61 42.30 25.08
N SER A 62 -6.74 42.50 24.10
CA SER A 62 -5.58 43.39 24.29
C SER A 62 -6.05 44.84 24.39
N LEU A 63 -5.60 45.54 25.43
CA LEU A 63 -5.85 46.98 25.61
C LEU A 63 -4.97 47.86 24.70
N LEU A 64 -3.90 47.29 24.13
CA LEU A 64 -2.93 48.00 23.29
C LEU A 64 -3.09 47.67 21.80
N LYS A 65 -3.50 46.45 21.46
CA LYS A 65 -3.55 45.96 20.07
C LYS A 65 -4.98 45.56 19.68
N ARG A 66 -5.63 46.42 18.91
CA ARG A 66 -6.99 46.20 18.37
C ARG A 66 -7.02 45.76 16.90
N GLN A 67 -5.98 45.09 16.43
CA GLN A 67 -5.91 44.65 15.03
C GLN A 67 -6.86 43.45 14.81
N PRO A 68 -7.83 43.54 13.90
CA PRO A 68 -8.73 42.44 13.62
C PRO A 68 -7.99 41.27 12.96
N LEU A 69 -8.51 40.05 13.15
CA LEU A 69 -7.96 38.86 12.50
C LEU A 69 -8.15 38.95 10.99
N LYS A 70 -7.06 38.89 10.23
CA LYS A 70 -7.08 38.87 8.78
C LYS A 70 -7.36 37.44 8.30
N HIS A 71 -8.60 37.18 7.89
CA HIS A 71 -9.00 35.92 7.28
C HIS A 71 -8.20 35.64 6.00
N ASN A 72 -8.00 34.36 5.70
CA ASN A 72 -7.40 33.91 4.46
C ASN A 72 -7.94 32.52 4.10
N VAL A 73 -8.49 32.41 2.89
CA VAL A 73 -9.00 31.15 2.31
C VAL A 73 -8.39 30.88 0.93
N ILE A 74 -7.40 31.67 0.53
CA ILE A 74 -6.77 31.62 -0.80
C ILE A 74 -5.36 31.03 -0.67
N ASP A 75 -4.55 31.55 0.27
CA ASP A 75 -3.20 31.03 0.48
C ASP A 75 -3.27 29.74 1.31
N ARG A 76 -3.19 28.59 0.62
CA ARG A 76 -3.40 27.23 1.15
C ARG A 76 -2.53 26.85 2.34
N ASP A 77 -1.34 27.43 2.46
CA ASP A 77 -0.42 27.16 3.57
C ASP A 77 -0.73 27.99 4.82
N LYS A 78 -1.57 29.02 4.67
CA LYS A 78 -1.88 30.04 5.69
C LYS A 78 -3.38 30.24 5.89
N ILE A 79 -4.16 29.17 5.76
CA ILE A 79 -5.61 29.24 5.95
C ILE A 79 -5.94 29.79 7.35
N LEU A 80 -6.82 30.78 7.38
CA LEU A 80 -7.41 31.34 8.59
C LEU A 80 -8.87 31.70 8.34
N VAL A 81 -9.76 31.00 9.05
CA VAL A 81 -11.20 31.29 9.10
C VAL A 81 -11.54 31.64 10.55
N PRO A 82 -11.73 32.93 10.88
CA PRO A 82 -12.18 33.36 12.20
C PRO A 82 -13.61 32.89 12.50
N PRO A 83 -14.00 32.80 13.78
CA PRO A 83 -15.39 32.51 14.12
C PRO A 83 -16.31 33.60 13.56
N ASN A 84 -17.51 33.20 13.14
CA ASN A 84 -18.55 34.09 12.56
C ASN A 84 -18.17 34.83 11.27
N TRP A 85 -17.02 34.56 10.66
CA TRP A 85 -16.66 35.16 9.36
C TRP A 85 -17.28 34.40 8.18
N ASP A 86 -17.41 33.08 8.32
CA ASP A 86 -17.79 32.19 7.22
C ASP A 86 -19.30 32.16 6.97
N SER A 87 -19.71 31.65 5.80
CA SER A 87 -21.12 31.52 5.37
C SER A 87 -21.21 30.61 4.15
N TRP A 88 -22.37 29.97 3.93
CA TRP A 88 -22.57 29.08 2.77
C TRP A 88 -22.20 29.70 1.42
N GLY A 89 -22.55 30.98 1.21
CA GLY A 89 -22.17 31.69 -0.02
C GLY A 89 -20.65 31.81 -0.21
N LYS A 90 -19.89 32.05 0.87
CA LYS A 90 -18.41 32.12 0.80
C LYS A 90 -17.75 30.76 0.59
N ILE A 91 -18.39 29.68 1.02
CA ILE A 91 -17.89 28.32 0.83
C ILE A 91 -18.16 27.88 -0.62
N ARG A 92 -19.38 28.12 -1.11
CA ARG A 92 -19.83 27.74 -2.45
C ARG A 92 -19.00 28.39 -3.57
N VAL A 93 -18.56 29.63 -3.38
CA VAL A 93 -17.80 30.38 -4.42
C VAL A 93 -16.33 29.91 -4.54
N LEU A 94 -15.80 29.10 -3.61
CA LEU A 94 -14.39 28.68 -3.68
C LEU A 94 -14.12 27.76 -4.89
N ARG A 95 -15.04 26.83 -5.16
CA ARG A 95 -15.02 25.88 -6.27
C ARG A 95 -16.45 25.49 -6.64
N ASP A 96 -16.70 25.41 -7.94
CA ASP A 96 -17.96 24.92 -8.48
C ASP A 96 -18.14 23.42 -8.20
N GLY A 97 -19.39 22.97 -8.10
CA GLY A 97 -19.74 21.57 -7.91
C GLY A 97 -19.81 21.10 -6.45
N PHE A 98 -19.50 21.97 -5.46
CA PHE A 98 -19.64 21.62 -4.05
C PHE A 98 -21.04 21.93 -3.49
N ASP A 99 -21.73 20.90 -3.04
CA ASP A 99 -23.02 21.02 -2.36
C ASP A 99 -22.83 21.23 -0.84
N VAL A 100 -22.82 22.51 -0.46
CA VAL A 100 -22.73 22.95 0.95
C VAL A 100 -23.93 22.47 1.78
N GLU A 101 -25.13 22.41 1.17
CA GLU A 101 -26.36 22.10 1.88
C GLU A 101 -26.43 20.60 2.19
N ALA A 102 -26.15 19.76 1.20
CA ALA A 102 -26.06 18.31 1.38
C ALA A 102 -24.96 17.94 2.39
N THR A 103 -23.77 18.54 2.29
CA THR A 103 -22.68 18.30 3.24
C THR A 103 -23.05 18.71 4.66
N SER A 104 -23.70 19.87 4.83
CA SER A 104 -24.16 20.34 6.13
C SER A 104 -25.23 19.41 6.74
N LEU A 105 -26.15 18.91 5.92
CA LEU A 105 -27.18 17.95 6.32
C LEU A 105 -26.56 16.60 6.72
N GLY A 106 -25.68 16.04 5.89
CA GLY A 106 -24.97 14.79 6.18
C GLY A 106 -24.18 14.86 7.49
N TRP A 107 -23.53 16.01 7.76
CA TRP A 107 -22.85 16.23 9.04
C TRP A 107 -23.83 16.26 10.24
N SER A 108 -25.10 16.67 10.05
CA SER A 108 -26.11 16.58 11.11
C SER A 108 -26.36 15.13 11.49
N HIS A 109 -26.48 14.30 10.47
CA HIS A 109 -26.79 12.90 10.63
C HIS A 109 -25.61 12.17 11.29
N ASP A 110 -24.37 12.47 10.88
CA ASP A 110 -23.16 11.95 11.51
C ASP A 110 -23.11 12.24 13.01
N LEU A 111 -23.45 13.47 13.43
CA LEU A 111 -23.47 13.86 14.85
C LEU A 111 -24.59 13.18 15.66
N GLN A 112 -25.67 12.76 15.00
CA GLN A 112 -26.81 12.07 15.62
C GLN A 112 -26.59 10.56 15.71
N SER A 113 -25.69 10.01 14.90
CA SER A 113 -25.26 8.63 15.06
C SER A 113 -24.68 8.44 16.45
N ASN A 114 -25.17 7.45 17.20
CA ASN A 114 -24.57 7.10 18.49
C ASN A 114 -23.08 6.84 18.24
N PHE A 115 -22.19 7.37 19.08
CA PHE A 115 -20.74 7.07 19.09
C PHE A 115 -20.52 5.58 19.41
N THR A 116 -20.97 4.70 18.53
CA THR A 116 -20.70 3.28 18.55
C THR A 116 -19.40 3.15 17.77
N SER A 117 -18.37 2.62 18.44
CA SER A 117 -17.08 2.26 17.87
C SER A 117 -17.23 1.76 16.42
N PRO A 118 -16.40 2.22 15.47
CA PRO A 118 -16.64 2.00 14.05
C PRO A 118 -16.61 0.50 13.75
N SER A 119 -17.78 -0.08 13.48
CA SER A 119 -17.85 -1.25 12.63
C SER A 119 -17.89 -0.71 11.21
N MET A 120 -16.79 -0.89 10.47
CA MET A 120 -16.81 -0.81 9.01
C MET A 120 -17.92 -1.73 8.51
N THR A 121 -19.11 -1.18 8.29
CA THR A 121 -20.24 -1.94 7.79
C THR A 121 -20.32 -1.71 6.29
N THR A 122 -20.11 -2.81 5.58
CA THR A 122 -20.20 -2.99 4.12
C THR A 122 -21.49 -2.44 3.51
N ASP A 123 -22.51 -2.18 4.33
CA ASP A 123 -23.79 -1.62 3.95
C ASP A 123 -23.68 -0.19 3.40
N GLY A 124 -22.73 0.62 3.88
CA GLY A 124 -22.49 1.97 3.35
C GLY A 124 -21.99 1.96 1.90
N LEU A 125 -21.19 0.95 1.54
CA LEU A 125 -20.68 0.78 0.18
C LEU A 125 -21.77 0.31 -0.80
N ALA A 126 -22.71 -0.51 -0.33
CA ALA A 126 -23.80 -1.05 -1.15
C ALA A 126 -24.81 0.04 -1.57
N VAL A 127 -25.07 1.01 -0.69
CA VAL A 127 -25.96 2.15 -0.97
C VAL A 127 -25.35 3.09 -2.02
N LEU A 128 -24.04 3.35 -1.96
CA LEU A 128 -23.32 4.17 -2.94
C LEU A 128 -23.18 3.49 -4.32
N ALA A 129 -22.93 2.18 -4.34
CA ALA A 129 -22.87 1.41 -5.58
C ALA A 129 -24.20 1.43 -6.36
N LYS A 130 -25.32 1.44 -5.63
CA LYS A 130 -26.66 1.55 -6.23
C LYS A 130 -26.91 2.94 -6.83
N ALA A 131 -26.48 4.00 -6.13
CA ALA A 131 -26.62 5.39 -6.59
C ALA A 131 -25.84 5.69 -7.90
N LYS A 132 -24.69 5.02 -8.13
CA LYS A 132 -23.89 5.20 -9.35
C LYS A 132 -24.52 4.58 -10.61
N THR A 133 -25.48 3.66 -10.45
CA THR A 133 -25.98 2.83 -11.55
C THR A 133 -27.30 3.34 -12.15
N GLU A 134 -28.14 4.04 -11.39
CA GLU A 134 -29.52 4.34 -11.81
C GLU A 134 -29.79 5.78 -12.25
N GLY A 135 -28.83 6.72 -12.14
CA GLY A 135 -28.94 8.05 -12.75
C GLY A 135 -30.15 8.91 -12.33
N SER A 136 -30.88 8.50 -11.28
CA SER A 136 -31.98 9.21 -10.63
C SER A 136 -31.67 9.26 -9.13
N TYR A 137 -31.45 10.47 -8.63
CA TYR A 137 -31.12 10.72 -7.23
C TYR A 137 -32.41 11.05 -6.48
N ASP A 138 -33.12 10.00 -6.10
CA ASP A 138 -34.44 10.05 -5.49
C ASP A 138 -34.37 10.47 -4.02
N GLY A 139 -33.86 11.66 -3.70
CA GLY A 139 -34.10 12.35 -2.42
C GLY A 139 -33.75 11.62 -1.10
N GLU A 140 -33.22 10.40 -1.14
CA GLU A 140 -32.79 9.66 0.04
C GLU A 140 -31.40 10.14 0.43
N ALA A 141 -31.45 11.23 1.18
CA ALA A 141 -30.58 11.60 2.28
C ALA A 141 -29.14 11.08 2.19
N TRP A 142 -28.21 12.01 2.01
CA TRP A 142 -26.84 11.83 2.45
C TRP A 142 -26.88 11.38 3.92
N THR A 143 -26.72 10.08 4.16
CA THR A 143 -26.71 9.50 5.51
C THR A 143 -25.42 9.88 6.25
N SER A 144 -24.44 10.44 5.55
CA SER A 144 -23.18 10.86 6.15
C SER A 144 -22.50 11.90 5.27
N ALA A 145 -21.87 12.90 5.87
CA ALA A 145 -20.90 13.77 5.20
C ALA A 145 -19.49 13.15 5.22
N VAL A 146 -19.18 12.29 6.21
CA VAL A 146 -17.89 11.62 6.34
C VAL A 146 -17.67 10.57 5.25
N ALA A 147 -18.67 9.72 4.98
CA ALA A 147 -18.55 8.64 3.99
C ALA A 147 -18.14 9.13 2.57
N PRO A 148 -18.82 10.11 1.94
CA PRO A 148 -18.43 10.60 0.62
C PRO A 148 -17.08 11.33 0.64
N TYR A 149 -16.74 12.00 1.74
CA TYR A 149 -15.45 12.65 1.91
C TYR A 149 -14.29 11.63 1.96
N GLU A 150 -14.45 10.56 2.74
CA GLU A 150 -13.43 9.49 2.83
C GLU A 150 -13.27 8.71 1.54
N ASP A 151 -14.37 8.39 0.85
CA ASP A 151 -14.34 7.67 -0.42
C ASP A 151 -13.57 8.47 -1.47
N TRP A 152 -13.87 9.77 -1.57
CA TRP A 152 -13.16 10.68 -2.47
C TRP A 152 -11.66 10.80 -2.14
N ILE A 153 -11.28 10.89 -0.86
CA ILE A 153 -9.86 10.95 -0.47
C ILE A 153 -9.13 9.64 -0.76
N ARG A 154 -9.78 8.48 -0.55
CA ARG A 154 -9.21 7.18 -0.87
C ARG A 154 -8.97 7.05 -2.36
N ASP A 155 -9.92 7.46 -3.19
CA ASP A 155 -9.75 7.46 -4.65
C ASP A 155 -8.53 8.31 -5.04
N LEU A 156 -8.38 9.50 -4.48
CA LEU A 156 -7.24 10.38 -4.78
C LEU A 156 -5.88 9.80 -4.34
N SER A 157 -5.83 9.18 -3.16
CA SER A 157 -4.64 8.47 -2.68
C SER A 157 -4.33 7.23 -3.53
N SER A 158 -5.36 6.49 -3.93
CA SER A 158 -5.22 5.24 -4.70
C SER A 158 -4.92 5.48 -6.17
N THR A 159 -5.41 6.58 -6.76
CA THR A 159 -5.13 6.97 -8.14
C THR A 159 -3.65 7.34 -8.28
N ALA A 160 -3.08 7.95 -7.25
CA ALA A 160 -1.64 8.18 -7.17
C ALA A 160 -0.85 6.90 -6.93
N ASP A 161 -1.30 6.00 -6.06
CA ASP A 161 -0.69 4.68 -5.92
C ASP A 161 -0.75 3.90 -7.25
N ALA A 162 -1.83 4.02 -8.01
CA ALA A 162 -2.00 3.41 -9.33
C ALA A 162 -1.08 4.05 -10.40
N LEU A 163 -0.81 5.35 -10.32
CA LEU A 163 0.15 6.06 -11.18
C LEU A 163 1.61 5.75 -10.78
N ALA A 164 1.88 5.58 -9.48
CA ALA A 164 3.15 5.07 -8.97
C ALA A 164 3.37 3.60 -9.36
N LEU A 165 2.29 2.82 -9.51
CA LEU A 165 2.25 1.46 -10.07
C LEU A 165 2.49 1.40 -11.59
N GLY A 166 2.77 2.52 -12.26
CA GLY A 166 3.49 2.48 -13.55
C GLY A 166 4.86 1.80 -13.42
N GLY A 167 5.35 1.59 -12.19
CA GLY A 167 6.31 0.56 -11.83
C GLY A 167 5.77 -0.36 -10.73
N GLN A 168 5.35 -1.56 -11.11
CA GLN A 168 5.10 -2.74 -10.24
C GLN A 168 4.01 -2.64 -9.16
N ASP A 169 2.84 -3.20 -9.45
CA ASP A 169 2.10 -4.17 -8.62
C ASP A 169 2.14 -4.02 -7.08
N VAL A 170 1.73 -2.87 -6.53
CA VAL A 170 1.57 -2.69 -5.06
C VAL A 170 0.13 -2.96 -4.58
N ALA A 171 -0.87 -3.06 -5.47
CA ALA A 171 -2.25 -3.38 -5.11
C ALA A 171 -2.44 -4.80 -4.52
N ALA A 172 -1.40 -5.64 -4.53
CA ALA A 172 -1.38 -6.97 -3.95
C ALA A 172 -0.62 -7.08 -2.60
N THR A 173 -0.21 -5.98 -1.96
CA THR A 173 0.65 -6.07 -0.76
C THR A 173 0.03 -5.65 0.58
N SER A 174 -1.19 -5.10 0.62
CA SER A 174 -1.91 -4.93 1.91
C SER A 174 -2.67 -6.19 2.35
N SER A 175 -2.58 -7.28 1.57
CA SER A 175 -3.15 -8.59 1.90
C SER A 175 -2.26 -9.73 1.38
N VAL A 176 -0.97 -9.75 1.75
CA VAL A 176 -0.16 -10.98 1.72
C VAL A 176 -0.27 -11.66 3.09
N GLU A 177 -1.49 -11.83 3.57
CA GLU A 177 -1.73 -12.82 4.62
C GLU A 177 -1.98 -14.15 3.90
N VAL A 178 -0.91 -14.92 3.71
CA VAL A 178 -1.06 -16.34 3.41
C VAL A 178 -1.76 -16.94 4.62
N LYS A 179 -3.08 -17.16 4.53
CA LYS A 179 -3.82 -17.92 5.53
C LYS A 179 -3.17 -19.29 5.62
N SER A 180 -2.32 -19.49 6.62
CA SER A 180 -1.77 -20.80 6.92
C SER A 180 -2.94 -21.74 7.15
N GLN A 181 -2.93 -22.88 6.45
CA GLN A 181 -3.93 -23.92 6.69
C GLN A 181 -3.94 -24.29 8.17
N ASP A 182 -5.13 -24.61 8.71
CA ASP A 182 -5.22 -25.04 10.10
C ASP A 182 -4.33 -26.25 10.34
N THR A 183 -3.61 -26.22 11.46
CA THR A 183 -2.60 -27.23 11.79
C THR A 183 -3.19 -28.63 11.92
N GLN A 184 -4.43 -28.77 12.40
CA GLN A 184 -5.07 -30.07 12.58
C GLN A 184 -5.51 -30.66 11.24
N ASP A 185 -5.99 -29.82 10.33
CA ASP A 185 -6.38 -30.24 8.97
C ASP A 185 -5.17 -30.74 8.17
N PHE A 186 -4.05 -30.02 8.25
CA PHE A 186 -2.80 -30.42 7.57
C PHE A 186 -2.24 -31.74 8.11
N LEU A 187 -2.23 -31.92 9.44
CA LEU A 187 -1.77 -33.15 10.08
C LEU A 187 -2.70 -34.32 9.77
N GLY A 188 -4.01 -34.10 9.73
CA GLY A 188 -5.00 -35.11 9.33
C GLY A 188 -4.79 -35.62 7.91
N ALA A 189 -4.58 -34.71 6.95
CA ALA A 189 -4.28 -35.06 5.56
C ALA A 189 -2.95 -35.83 5.43
N SER A 190 -1.93 -35.43 6.20
CA SER A 190 -0.63 -36.09 6.23
C SER A 190 -0.71 -37.51 6.82
N LEU A 191 -1.52 -37.70 7.86
CA LEU A 191 -1.75 -39.01 8.48
C LEU A 191 -2.47 -39.97 7.51
N SER A 192 -3.50 -39.50 6.83
CA SER A 192 -4.20 -40.30 5.81
C SER A 192 -3.26 -40.73 4.67
N THR A 193 -2.38 -39.83 4.24
CA THR A 193 -1.37 -40.13 3.23
C THR A 193 -0.38 -41.19 3.74
N LEU A 194 0.06 -41.09 4.99
CA LEU A 194 0.97 -42.06 5.62
C LEU A 194 0.32 -43.45 5.73
N GLU A 195 -0.95 -43.53 6.13
CA GLU A 195 -1.70 -44.78 6.20
C GLU A 195 -1.85 -45.44 4.83
N ALA A 196 -2.13 -44.65 3.78
CA ALA A 196 -2.16 -45.15 2.41
C ALA A 196 -0.81 -45.72 1.95
N PHE A 197 0.31 -45.06 2.31
CA PHE A 197 1.64 -45.59 2.03
C PHE A 197 1.98 -46.82 2.86
N LYS A 198 1.53 -46.88 4.12
CA LYS A 198 1.72 -48.05 4.99
C LYS A 198 0.99 -49.27 4.43
N ILE A 199 -0.28 -49.13 4.05
CA ILE A 199 -1.06 -50.21 3.41
C ILE A 199 -0.41 -50.63 2.09
N LYS A 200 0.05 -49.68 1.28
CA LYS A 200 0.75 -49.96 0.02
C LYS A 200 2.09 -50.67 0.25
N ALA A 201 2.79 -50.36 1.34
CA ALA A 201 4.03 -51.03 1.73
C ALA A 201 3.77 -52.45 2.28
N GLU A 202 2.71 -52.66 3.06
CA GLU A 202 2.28 -53.97 3.56
C GLU A 202 1.78 -54.90 2.43
N GLN A 203 1.05 -54.34 1.44
CA GLN A 203 0.69 -55.09 0.23
C GLN A 203 1.92 -55.46 -0.60
N LYS A 204 2.92 -54.57 -0.66
CA LYS A 204 4.18 -54.83 -1.38
C LYS A 204 5.06 -55.85 -0.64
N SER A 205 5.11 -55.82 0.69
CA SER A 205 5.85 -56.82 1.47
C SER A 205 5.18 -58.20 1.41
N ALA A 206 3.85 -58.28 1.47
CA ALA A 206 3.09 -59.52 1.29
C ALA A 206 3.29 -60.16 -0.10
N SER A 207 3.47 -59.34 -1.15
CA SER A 207 3.81 -59.85 -2.49
C SER A 207 5.28 -60.29 -2.65
N SER A 208 6.17 -59.84 -1.76
CA SER A 208 7.62 -60.14 -1.82
C SER A 208 8.04 -61.35 -0.99
N ASP A 209 7.24 -61.77 -0.01
CA ASP A 209 7.49 -63.00 0.77
C ASP A 209 7.12 -64.29 0.00
N ALA A 210 6.30 -64.20 -1.05
CA ALA A 210 6.06 -65.31 -1.98
C ALA A 210 7.25 -65.58 -2.93
N ALA A 211 8.18 -64.63 -3.10
CA ALA A 211 9.30 -64.72 -4.04
C ALA A 211 10.66 -65.07 -3.38
N ARG A 212 10.73 -65.13 -2.03
CA ARG A 212 11.99 -65.42 -1.30
C ARG A 212 12.17 -66.86 -0.85
N ALA A 213 11.20 -67.74 -1.10
CA ALA A 213 11.30 -69.16 -0.75
C ALA A 213 11.99 -70.04 -1.83
N SER A 214 12.33 -69.50 -3.02
CA SER A 214 12.74 -70.35 -4.16
C SER A 214 14.22 -70.27 -4.58
N THR A 215 15.09 -69.53 -3.90
CA THR A 215 16.51 -69.48 -4.29
C THR A 215 17.44 -69.58 -3.07
N THR A 216 17.38 -70.73 -2.41
CA THR A 216 18.53 -71.25 -1.65
C THR A 216 19.34 -72.11 -2.62
N ALA A 217 20.49 -71.63 -3.09
CA ALA A 217 21.64 -72.50 -3.42
C ALA A 217 22.86 -71.69 -3.88
N SER A 218 23.98 -71.95 -3.18
CA SER A 218 25.37 -71.80 -3.64
C SER A 218 25.90 -70.37 -3.77
N SER A 219 27.14 -70.03 -3.43
CA SER A 219 28.23 -70.62 -2.65
C SER A 219 29.36 -69.59 -2.71
N ASN A 220 30.15 -69.49 -1.64
CA ASN A 220 31.52 -68.96 -1.55
C ASN A 220 32.18 -68.37 -2.81
N ALA A 221 32.73 -67.17 -2.70
CA ALA A 221 34.18 -66.96 -2.49
C ALA A 221 34.63 -65.56 -2.91
N ARG A 222 35.41 -64.95 -2.00
CA ARG A 222 36.59 -64.08 -2.20
C ARG A 222 36.95 -63.73 -3.66
N ALA A 223 37.13 -62.45 -3.96
CA ALA A 223 38.44 -61.86 -4.26
C ALA A 223 38.33 -60.41 -4.74
N SER A 224 39.29 -59.63 -4.28
CA SER A 224 39.75 -58.33 -4.75
C SER A 224 39.93 -58.25 -6.27
N THR A 225 39.43 -57.17 -6.88
CA THR A 225 40.12 -56.48 -7.99
C THR A 225 39.68 -55.03 -8.05
N VAL A 226 40.66 -54.14 -7.84
CA VAL A 226 40.61 -52.72 -8.17
C VAL A 226 40.44 -52.59 -9.69
N ARG A 227 39.42 -51.85 -10.14
CA ARG A 227 39.45 -51.12 -11.41
C ARG A 227 38.82 -49.75 -11.22
N ARG A 228 39.61 -48.73 -11.56
CA ARG A 228 39.27 -47.31 -11.62
C ARG A 228 37.87 -47.10 -12.22
N ALA A 229 37.04 -46.35 -11.51
CA ALA A 229 35.86 -45.72 -12.07
C ALA A 229 36.16 -44.22 -12.20
N ASP A 230 36.11 -43.79 -13.44
CA ASP A 230 36.06 -42.44 -13.98
C ASP A 230 34.93 -41.65 -13.31
N ASP A 231 35.29 -40.50 -12.72
CA ASP A 231 34.38 -39.58 -12.02
C ASP A 231 34.03 -38.44 -12.97
N GLY A 232 32.90 -38.54 -13.67
CA GLY A 232 32.55 -37.54 -14.69
C GLY A 232 31.19 -37.66 -15.38
N ALA A 233 30.20 -38.37 -14.83
CA ALA A 233 28.97 -38.64 -15.59
C ALA A 233 27.65 -38.62 -14.79
N THR A 234 27.53 -37.77 -13.76
CA THR A 234 26.22 -37.55 -13.09
C THR A 234 25.81 -36.09 -12.93
N ASP A 235 26.69 -35.12 -13.23
CA ASP A 235 26.42 -33.69 -12.99
C ASP A 235 25.52 -33.02 -14.06
N GLY A 236 25.39 -33.63 -15.24
CA GLY A 236 24.65 -33.04 -16.36
C GLY A 236 23.12 -33.18 -16.32
N LYS A 237 22.55 -33.98 -15.41
CA LYS A 237 21.09 -34.24 -15.38
C LYS A 237 20.29 -33.30 -14.48
N VAL A 238 20.94 -32.63 -13.53
CA VAL A 238 20.28 -31.68 -12.62
C VAL A 238 20.17 -30.27 -13.21
N SER A 239 21.00 -29.93 -14.19
CA SER A 239 20.98 -28.62 -14.87
C SER A 239 19.84 -28.44 -15.86
N GLU A 240 19.26 -29.52 -16.41
CA GLU A 240 18.16 -29.44 -17.39
C GLU A 240 16.75 -29.25 -16.77
N HIS A 241 16.59 -29.42 -15.46
CA HIS A 241 15.27 -29.33 -14.79
C HIS A 241 15.07 -28.05 -13.97
N ILE A 242 16.08 -27.19 -13.89
CA ILE A 242 16.01 -25.92 -13.17
C ILE A 242 15.72 -24.83 -14.20
N GLY A 243 14.55 -24.20 -14.10
CA GLY A 243 14.20 -23.03 -14.91
C GLY A 243 15.13 -21.84 -14.63
N PRO A 244 15.13 -20.81 -15.49
CA PRO A 244 16.05 -19.68 -15.37
C PRO A 244 15.92 -19.01 -13.99
N VAL A 245 17.05 -18.92 -13.29
CA VAL A 245 17.11 -18.32 -11.94
C VAL A 245 17.25 -16.80 -12.10
N GLN A 246 16.22 -16.08 -11.66
CA GLN A 246 16.17 -14.62 -11.69
C GLN A 246 16.35 -14.05 -10.27
N PHE A 247 17.27 -13.11 -10.11
CA PHE A 247 17.48 -12.40 -8.85
C PHE A 247 16.93 -10.98 -8.95
N ASN A 248 16.11 -10.56 -7.99
CA ASN A 248 15.66 -9.17 -7.86
C ASN A 248 16.67 -8.39 -7.02
N MET A 249 17.45 -7.53 -7.67
CA MET A 249 18.44 -6.69 -6.99
C MET A 249 18.00 -5.22 -7.13
N GLY A 250 17.36 -4.66 -6.11
CA GLY A 250 16.95 -3.25 -6.11
C GLY A 250 15.81 -2.90 -7.09
N GLY A 251 14.88 -3.83 -7.34
CA GLY A 251 13.73 -3.63 -8.24
C GLY A 251 14.00 -3.99 -9.70
N ILE A 252 15.22 -4.41 -10.04
CA ILE A 252 15.61 -4.87 -11.37
C ILE A 252 15.71 -6.40 -11.34
N GLN A 253 14.98 -7.06 -12.24
CA GLN A 253 15.10 -8.50 -12.48
C GLN A 253 16.40 -8.76 -13.26
N VAL A 254 17.30 -9.53 -12.66
CA VAL A 254 18.60 -9.86 -13.25
C VAL A 254 18.69 -11.37 -13.45
N ASP A 255 18.83 -11.80 -14.70
CA ASP A 255 19.04 -13.21 -15.03
C ASP A 255 20.49 -13.62 -14.70
N ALA A 256 20.66 -14.73 -13.98
CA ALA A 256 21.97 -15.21 -13.59
C ALA A 256 22.87 -15.52 -14.80
N ASP A 257 22.28 -16.04 -15.88
CA ASP A 257 23.00 -16.40 -17.10
C ASP A 257 23.54 -15.17 -17.86
N ASP A 258 22.81 -14.04 -17.86
CA ASP A 258 23.25 -12.78 -18.48
C ASP A 258 24.45 -12.19 -17.73
N MET A 259 24.46 -12.27 -16.40
CA MET A 259 25.60 -11.85 -15.58
C MET A 259 26.85 -12.71 -15.84
N VAL A 260 26.68 -14.03 -15.94
CA VAL A 260 27.79 -14.96 -16.23
C VAL A 260 28.33 -14.71 -17.63
N GLN A 261 27.45 -14.48 -18.62
CA GLN A 261 27.85 -14.17 -19.98
C GLN A 261 28.61 -12.84 -20.06
N ARG A 262 28.12 -11.78 -19.41
CA ARG A 262 28.84 -10.49 -19.30
C ARG A 262 30.20 -10.63 -18.61
N LEU A 263 30.31 -11.48 -17.58
CA LEU A 263 31.59 -11.73 -16.93
C LEU A 263 32.58 -12.43 -17.87
N LYS A 264 32.11 -13.41 -18.65
CA LYS A 264 32.92 -14.11 -19.66
C LYS A 264 33.37 -13.16 -20.77
N ASP A 265 32.47 -12.31 -21.27
CA ASP A 265 32.78 -11.33 -22.31
C ASP A 265 33.81 -10.29 -21.80
N ARG A 266 33.71 -9.90 -20.52
CA ARG A 266 34.69 -9.01 -19.88
C ARG A 266 36.05 -9.67 -19.67
N GLN A 267 36.08 -10.98 -19.42
CA GLN A 267 37.34 -11.73 -19.30
C GLN A 267 37.97 -12.06 -20.66
N ALA A 268 37.17 -12.12 -21.73
CA ALA A 268 37.67 -12.31 -23.10
C ALA A 268 38.40 -11.07 -23.63
N TYR A 269 38.04 -9.87 -23.16
CA TYR A 269 38.74 -8.62 -23.44
C TYR A 269 39.70 -8.24 -22.30
N GLY A 270 40.84 -8.94 -22.24
CA GLY A 270 41.99 -8.52 -21.42
C GLY A 270 42.50 -7.15 -21.87
N THR A 271 42.55 -6.20 -20.93
CA THR A 271 43.14 -4.86 -21.08
C THR A 271 44.65 -4.90 -21.35
N PRO A 272 45.20 -4.15 -22.33
CA PRO A 272 46.59 -3.73 -22.31
C PRO A 272 46.79 -2.53 -21.36
N ASP A 273 47.88 -2.56 -20.60
CA ASP A 273 48.27 -1.55 -19.59
C ASP A 273 48.41 -0.12 -20.16
N PRO A 274 47.96 0.93 -19.44
CA PRO A 274 48.42 2.29 -19.66
C PRO A 274 49.57 2.60 -18.69
N THR A 275 50.80 2.61 -19.19
CA THR A 275 51.93 3.25 -18.49
C THR A 275 52.46 4.41 -19.32
N THR A 276 52.60 5.56 -18.66
CA THR A 276 53.50 6.71 -18.97
C THR A 276 52.79 8.03 -19.33
N SER A 277 52.83 8.97 -18.39
CA SER A 277 52.88 10.44 -18.59
C SER A 277 54.35 10.90 -18.55
N PRO A 278 54.73 12.19 -18.76
CA PRO A 278 54.31 13.29 -19.67
C PRO A 278 55.57 13.80 -20.47
N PRO A 279 55.74 15.05 -21.03
CA PRO A 279 55.70 16.36 -20.32
C PRO A 279 55.15 17.60 -21.10
N ASP A 280 54.94 18.65 -20.31
CA ASP A 280 54.75 20.10 -20.50
C ASP A 280 54.81 20.77 -21.89
N SER A 281 53.84 21.66 -22.14
CA SER A 281 54.02 23.11 -22.42
C SER A 281 52.69 23.86 -22.29
#